data_AF-X0VBX8-F1
#
_entry.id   AF-X0VBX8-F1
#
_cell.length_a   1.000
_cell.length_b   1.000
_cell.length_c   1.000
_cell.angle_alpha   90.00
_cell.angle_beta   90.00
_cell.angle_gamma   90.00
#
_symmetry.space_group_name_H-M   'P 1'
#
loop_
_entity.id
_entity.type
_entity.pdbx_description
1 polymer ?
#
loop_
_entity_poly.entity_id
_entity_poly.type
_entity_poly.pdbx_seq_one_letter_code
_entity_poly.pdbx_strand_id
1 'polypeptide(L)'
;MKNVLKALSRFQNEVPTIHEETKGFNYTYSNLNSIFKVIKPLLKKHGLGFYQNLDNRNLVTTVYHVESGEQIQSSSAIPEVTLKGMNDFQTLGSG
;
A
#
# COMPACT_ATOMS: atom_id res chain seq x y z
N MET A 1 17.86 10.41 4.28
CA MET A 1 17.27 9.11 3.91
C MET A 1 17.73 7.93 4.77
N LYS A 2 18.52 8.13 5.84
CA LYS A 2 19.05 7.01 6.63
C LYS A 2 18.01 6.40 7.57
N ASN A 3 17.11 7.23 8.09
CA ASN A 3 16.14 6.82 9.10
C ASN A 3 15.00 6.01 8.48
N VAL A 4 14.44 6.49 7.37
CA VAL A 4 13.34 5.79 6.69
C VAL A 4 13.78 4.41 6.18
N LEU A 5 15.00 4.28 5.62
CA LEU A 5 15.51 3.00 5.14
C LEU A 5 15.79 2.02 6.29
N LYS A 6 16.33 2.49 7.41
CA LYS A 6 16.59 1.65 8.59
C LYS A 6 15.28 1.17 9.24
N ALA A 7 14.30 2.06 9.37
CA ALA A 7 12.97 1.72 9.86
C ALA A 7 12.26 0.72 8.92
N LEU A 8 12.31 0.97 7.61
CA LEU A 8 11.72 0.10 6.60
C LEU A 8 12.32 -1.31 6.64
N SER A 9 13.65 -1.41 6.71
CA SER A 9 14.34 -2.70 6.82
C SER A 9 13.91 -3.47 8.08
N ARG A 10 13.83 -2.80 9.23
CA ARG A 10 13.39 -3.44 10.48
C ARG A 10 11.93 -3.88 10.43
N PHE A 11 11.06 -3.04 9.87
CA PHE A 11 9.66 -3.36 9.63
C PHE A 11 9.55 -4.62 8.76
N GLN A 12 10.22 -4.67 7.62
CA GLN A 12 10.14 -5.80 6.68
C GLN A 12 10.62 -7.12 7.30
N ASN A 13 11.65 -7.08 8.15
CA ASN A 13 12.14 -8.29 8.85
C ASN A 13 11.16 -8.82 9.91
N GLU A 14 10.25 -7.98 10.40
CA GLU A 14 9.26 -8.36 11.42
C GLU A 14 7.88 -8.69 10.86
N VAL A 15 7.60 -8.33 9.60
CA VAL A 15 6.33 -8.66 8.95
C VAL A 15 6.27 -10.17 8.73
N PRO A 16 5.32 -10.89 9.36
CA PRO A 16 5.17 -12.31 9.13
C PRO A 16 4.50 -12.56 7.77
N THR A 17 4.54 -13.81 7.32
CA THR A 17 3.69 -14.25 6.21
C THR A 17 2.23 -13.95 6.52
N ILE A 18 1.55 -13.28 5.59
CA ILE A 18 0.12 -12.96 5.70
C ILE A 18 -0.63 -14.00 4.87
N HIS A 19 -1.47 -14.81 5.49
CA HIS A 19 -2.17 -15.89 4.81
C HIS A 19 -3.29 -15.36 3.88
N GLU A 20 -3.40 -15.99 2.72
CA GLU A 20 -4.38 -15.67 1.68
C GLU A 20 -5.69 -16.43 1.92
N GLU A 21 -6.51 -15.94 2.86
CA GLU A 21 -7.74 -16.64 3.26
C GLU A 21 -8.99 -16.23 2.46
N THR A 22 -8.91 -15.15 1.67
CA THR A 22 -10.05 -14.64 0.90
C THR A 22 -10.05 -15.25 -0.51
N LYS A 23 -11.20 -15.70 -1.00
CA LYS A 23 -11.34 -16.31 -2.33
C LYS A 23 -11.78 -15.27 -3.37
N GLY A 24 -11.04 -15.19 -4.47
CA GLY A 24 -11.41 -14.50 -5.70
C GLY A 24 -11.87 -15.48 -6.79
N PHE A 25 -11.98 -14.99 -8.02
CA PHE A 25 -12.30 -15.85 -9.17
C PHE A 25 -11.09 -16.73 -9.52
N ASN A 26 -11.07 -17.95 -8.99
CA ASN A 26 -10.00 -18.97 -9.17
C ASN A 26 -8.65 -18.67 -8.49
N TYR A 27 -8.60 -17.78 -7.49
CA TYR A 27 -7.39 -17.53 -6.70
C TYR A 27 -7.71 -17.17 -5.25
N THR A 28 -6.70 -17.19 -4.39
CA THR A 28 -6.79 -16.69 -3.00
C THR A 28 -5.98 -15.40 -2.85
N TYR A 29 -6.38 -14.54 -1.93
CA TYR A 29 -5.65 -13.32 -1.59
C TYR A 29 -5.88 -12.94 -0.12
N SER A 30 -4.99 -12.14 0.45
CA SER A 30 -5.22 -11.49 1.73
C SER A 30 -5.95 -10.18 1.49
N ASN A 31 -7.16 -10.04 2.03
CA ASN A 31 -7.87 -8.76 1.92
C ASN A 31 -7.15 -7.65 2.71
N LEU A 32 -7.42 -6.40 2.32
CA LEU A 32 -6.75 -5.22 2.88
C LEU A 32 -6.92 -5.10 4.41
N ASN A 33 -8.07 -5.47 4.95
CA ASN A 33 -8.31 -5.44 6.39
C ASN A 33 -7.43 -6.45 7.14
N SER A 34 -7.26 -7.66 6.60
CA SER A 34 -6.36 -8.67 7.15
C SER A 34 -4.91 -8.20 7.10
N ILE A 35 -4.49 -7.62 5.98
CA ILE A 35 -3.15 -7.03 5.83
C ILE A 35 -2.93 -5.93 6.89
N PHE A 36 -3.88 -4.99 7.01
CA PHE A 36 -3.78 -3.86 7.94
C PHE A 36 -3.75 -4.27 9.41
N LYS A 37 -4.47 -5.32 9.79
CA LYS A 37 -4.40 -5.88 11.15
C LYS A 37 -2.99 -6.33 11.51
N VAL A 38 -2.26 -6.89 10.55
CA VAL A 38 -0.87 -7.35 10.74
C VAL A 38 0.11 -6.18 10.70
N ILE A 39 0.04 -5.33 9.67
CA ILE A 39 1.12 -4.34 9.44
C ILE A 39 1.00 -3.07 10.28
N LYS A 40 -0.20 -2.61 10.66
CA LYS A 40 -0.37 -1.32 11.37
C LYS A 40 0.38 -1.26 12.71
N PRO A 41 0.34 -2.29 13.57
CA PRO A 41 1.13 -2.30 14.81
C PRO A 41 2.64 -2.23 14.54
N LEU A 42 3.13 -2.92 13.51
CA LEU A 42 4.54 -2.95 13.13
C LEU A 42 4.99 -1.62 12.54
N LEU A 43 4.17 -1.00 11.68
CA LEU A 43 4.41 0.35 11.16
C LEU A 43 4.55 1.34 12.31
N LYS A 44 3.61 1.32 13.26
CA LYS A 44 3.67 2.17 14.46
C LYS A 44 4.93 1.91 15.28
N LYS A 45 5.30 0.63 15.50
CA LYS A 45 6.50 0.23 16.25
C LYS A 45 7.79 0.80 15.67
N HIS A 46 7.89 0.86 14.33
CA HIS A 46 9.09 1.35 13.63
C HIS A 46 8.98 2.82 13.21
N GLY A 47 7.99 3.57 13.70
CA GLY A 47 7.82 4.98 13.37
C GLY A 47 7.52 5.24 11.89
N LEU A 48 6.86 4.29 11.22
CA LEU A 48 6.50 4.39 9.80
C LEU A 48 5.01 4.67 9.63
N GLY A 49 4.70 5.40 8.58
CA GLY A 49 3.36 5.53 8.02
C GLY A 49 3.41 5.45 6.50
N PHE A 50 2.25 5.26 5.89
CA PHE A 50 2.11 5.37 4.44
C PHE A 50 0.75 5.97 4.08
N TYR A 51 0.69 6.57 2.90
CA TYR A 51 -0.56 7.00 2.28
C TYR A 51 -0.44 6.87 0.77
N GLN A 52 -1.61 6.88 0.12
CA GLN A 52 -1.70 6.91 -1.32
C GLN A 52 -2.57 8.09 -1.72
N ASN A 53 -2.05 8.94 -2.61
CA ASN A 53 -2.78 10.07 -3.16
C ASN A 53 -2.81 9.97 -4.68
N LEU A 54 -3.85 10.55 -5.26
CA LEU A 54 -3.92 10.74 -6.70
C LEU A 54 -3.12 11.99 -7.06
N ASP A 55 -2.28 11.88 -8.09
CA ASP A 55 -1.64 12.99 -8.76
C ASP A 55 -1.91 12.84 -10.26
N ASN A 56 -2.85 13.63 -10.77
CA ASN A 56 -3.42 13.49 -12.10
C ASN A 56 -3.94 12.04 -12.32
N ARG A 57 -3.35 11.31 -13.28
CA ARG A 57 -3.65 9.88 -13.54
C ARG A 57 -2.61 8.93 -12.94
N ASN A 58 -1.92 9.34 -11.88
CA ASN A 58 -0.97 8.49 -11.19
C ASN A 58 -1.43 8.21 -9.76
N LEU A 59 -1.29 6.95 -9.34
CA LEU A 59 -1.34 6.57 -7.95
C LEU A 59 0.04 6.78 -7.34
N VAL A 60 0.15 7.78 -6.47
CA VAL A 60 1.37 8.08 -5.74
C VAL A 60 1.30 7.37 -4.40
N THR A 61 2.28 6.50 -4.13
CA THR A 61 2.43 5.82 -2.83
C THR A 61 3.61 6.42 -2.09
N THR A 62 3.37 6.92 -0.89
CA THR A 62 4.39 7.52 -0.04
C THR A 62 4.52 6.73 1.25
N VAL A 63 5.74 6.34 1.59
CA VAL A 63 6.11 5.80 2.91
C VAL A 63 6.98 6.84 3.61
N TYR A 64 6.65 7.16 4.85
CA TYR A 64 7.34 8.20 5.61
C TYR A 64 7.72 7.72 7.00
N HIS A 65 8.82 8.27 7.51
CA HIS A 65 9.27 8.09 8.89
C HIS A 65 8.83 9.30 9.73
N VAL A 66 8.03 9.03 10.77
CA VAL A 66 7.31 10.05 11.54
C VAL A 66 8.27 11.05 12.20
N GLU A 67 9.31 10.57 12.87
CA GLU A 67 10.18 11.45 13.68
C GLU A 67 11.11 12.32 12.83
N SER A 68 11.57 11.81 11.69
CA SER A 68 12.55 12.52 10.87
C SER A 68 11.95 13.24 9.66
N GLY A 69 10.69 12.99 9.33
CA GLY A 69 10.04 13.50 8.13
C GLY A 69 10.63 12.97 6.81
N GLU A 70 11.49 11.96 6.87
CA GLU A 70 12.07 11.36 5.66
C GLU A 70 11.02 10.50 4.96
N GLN A 71 10.95 10.58 3.63
CA GLN A 71 9.96 9.83 2.85
C GLN A 71 10.56 9.21 1.59
N ILE A 72 9.92 8.14 1.13
CA ILE A 72 10.16 7.48 -0.14
C ILE A 72 8.83 7.48 -0.89
N GLN A 73 8.87 7.86 -2.15
CA GLN A 73 7.69 7.98 -3.00
C GLN A 73 7.87 7.13 -4.25
N SER A 74 6.79 6.44 -4.62
CA SER A 74 6.65 5.76 -5.90
C SER A 74 5.41 6.30 -6.61
N SER A 75 5.44 6.31 -7.94
CA SER A 75 4.31 6.74 -8.77
C SER A 75 4.04 5.67 -9.83
N SER A 76 2.78 5.29 -9.96
CA SER A 76 2.32 4.35 -10.98
C SER A 76 1.19 4.99 -11.78
N ALA A 77 1.31 4.95 -13.11
CA ALA A 77 0.22 5.38 -13.98
C ALA A 77 -1.00 4.46 -13.81
N ILE A 78 -2.17 5.05 -13.67
CA ILE A 78 -3.45 4.33 -13.64
C ILE A 78 -3.85 4.06 -15.10
N PRO A 79 -3.93 2.79 -15.52
CA PRO A 79 -4.23 2.45 -16.90
C PRO A 79 -5.64 2.92 -17.30
N GLU A 80 -5.78 3.31 -18.56
CA GLU A 80 -7.08 3.61 -19.15
C GLU A 80 -7.67 2.32 -19.71
N VAL A 81 -8.67 1.79 -19.02
CA VAL A 81 -9.38 0.58 -19.42
C VAL A 81 -10.88 0.85 -19.42
N THR A 82 -11.64 0.10 -20.22
CA THR A 82 -13.10 0.10 -20.16
C THR A 82 -13.53 -1.21 -19.53
N LEU A 83 -14.01 -1.16 -18.29
CA LEU A 83 -14.52 -2.34 -17.60
C LEU A 83 -16.02 -2.47 -17.85
N LYS A 84 -16.46 -3.67 -18.25
CA LYS A 84 -17.88 -3.93 -18.57
C LYS A 84 -18.74 -3.64 -17.34
N GLY A 85 -19.65 -2.67 -17.46
CA GLY A 85 -20.59 -2.31 -16.40
C GLY A 85 -20.08 -1.29 -15.39
N MET A 86 -18.92 -0.66 -15.62
CA MET A 86 -18.41 0.44 -14.81
C MET A 86 -18.41 1.76 -15.60
N ASN A 87 -18.72 2.86 -14.93
CA ASN A 87 -18.48 4.19 -15.49
C ASN A 87 -17.00 4.59 -15.35
N ASP A 88 -16.61 5.70 -15.97
CA ASP A 88 -15.20 6.15 -15.99
C ASP A 88 -14.62 6.39 -14.59
N PHE A 89 -15.42 6.92 -13.66
CA PHE A 89 -15.00 7.14 -12.27
C PHE A 89 -14.76 5.83 -11.52
N GLN A 90 -15.68 4.87 -11.67
CA GLN A 90 -15.56 3.54 -11.09
C GLN A 90 -14.36 2.79 -11.66
N THR A 91 -14.12 2.94 -12.97
CA THR A 91 -12.98 2.33 -13.63
C THR A 91 -11.66 2.92 -13.13
N LEU A 92 -11.58 4.25 -13.00
CA LEU A 92 -10.41 4.93 -12.43
C LEU A 92 -10.12 4.51 -10.98
N GLY A 93 -11.17 4.29 -10.17
CA GLY A 93 -11.05 3.88 -8.77
C GLY A 93 -10.93 2.36 -8.54
N SER A 94 -10.88 1.56 -9.61
CA SER A 94 -10.85 0.09 -9.50
C SER A 94 -9.43 -0.50 -9.40
N GLY A 95 -8.41 0.33 -9.58
CA GLY A 95 -6.99 -0.04 -9.50
C GLY A 95 -6.41 -0.06 -8.09
#